data_AF-A0A378VWR0-F1
#
_entry.id   AF-A0A378VWR0-F1
#
_cell.length_a   1.000
_cell.length_b   1.000
_cell.length_c   1.000
_cell.angle_alpha   90.00
_cell.angle_beta   90.00
_cell.angle_gamma   90.00
#
_symmetry.space_group_name_H-M   'P 1'
#
loop_
_entity.id
_entity.type
_entity.pdbx_description
1 polymer ?
#
loop_
_entity_poly.entity_id
_entity_poly.type
_entity_poly.pdbx_seq_one_letter_code
_entity_poly.pdbx_strand_id
1 'polypeptide(L)'
;MLFTPFTFQNGKTAKNRIFKSAMEEQLAQNDQPSEKLVRLYGAWAEGGAGVLVTGNVMVAESGKGSINDVLISDDRALEMLKKWAKARMQNDTLLIMQINHAGKQSPAVVNKTPLAPSAVPLVGMNGFINPPRELSADEINGLIQQFVQTAKIAEQAGFSGVQIYAVHGYLISQFLSPHHNRRQDQWAAVWKTVCASFWKPTPLFALPRAKISWWA
;
A
#
# COMPACT_ATOMS: atom_id res chain seq x y z
N MET A 1 25.02 -17.05 -0.98
CA MET A 1 23.72 -16.75 -0.32
C MET A 1 22.86 -15.74 -1.07
N LEU A 2 23.42 -14.75 -1.79
CA LEU A 2 22.58 -13.74 -2.47
C LEU A 2 21.76 -14.32 -3.64
N PHE A 3 22.36 -15.18 -4.46
CA PHE A 3 21.73 -15.78 -5.65
C PHE A 3 20.99 -17.10 -5.39
N THR A 4 20.77 -17.47 -4.13
CA THR A 4 20.00 -18.66 -3.80
C THR A 4 18.52 -18.30 -3.65
N PRO A 5 17.59 -19.16 -4.11
CA PRO A 5 16.17 -18.92 -3.96
C PRO A 5 15.73 -18.74 -2.50
N PHE A 6 14.60 -18.04 -2.33
CA PHE A 6 13.90 -17.91 -1.06
C PHE A 6 12.42 -18.21 -1.28
N THR A 7 11.92 -19.22 -0.58
CA THR A 7 10.52 -19.63 -0.63
C THR A 7 9.78 -19.05 0.55
N PHE A 8 8.70 -18.37 0.22
CA PHE A 8 7.83 -17.74 1.15
C PHE A 8 6.78 -18.71 1.74
N GLN A 9 6.08 -18.31 2.81
CA GLN A 9 5.09 -19.15 3.51
C GLN A 9 3.87 -19.57 2.65
N ASN A 10 3.46 -18.79 1.64
CA ASN A 10 2.43 -19.21 0.67
C ASN A 10 2.96 -20.11 -0.46
N GLY A 11 4.25 -20.44 -0.47
CA GLY A 11 4.86 -21.26 -1.51
C GLY A 11 5.31 -20.49 -2.75
N LYS A 12 5.16 -19.16 -2.82
CA LYS A 12 5.82 -18.37 -3.87
C LYS A 12 7.33 -18.37 -3.62
N THR A 13 8.13 -18.45 -4.68
CA THR A 13 9.59 -18.48 -4.57
C THR A 13 10.19 -17.30 -5.30
N ALA A 14 11.00 -16.51 -4.61
CA ALA A 14 11.91 -15.55 -5.25
C ALA A 14 13.17 -16.30 -5.69
N LYS A 15 13.59 -16.13 -6.95
CA LYS A 15 14.75 -16.82 -7.54
C LYS A 15 16.09 -16.44 -6.87
N ASN A 16 16.16 -15.29 -6.21
CA ASN A 16 17.31 -14.81 -5.45
C ASN A 16 16.86 -13.83 -4.35
N ARG A 17 17.80 -13.36 -3.53
CA ARG A 17 17.55 -12.46 -2.39
C ARG A 17 17.81 -10.99 -2.72
N ILE A 18 17.79 -10.62 -4.00
CA ILE A 18 17.87 -9.21 -4.43
C ILE A 18 16.45 -8.65 -4.45
N PHE A 19 16.24 -7.63 -3.63
CA PHE A 19 14.94 -7.00 -3.40
C PHE A 19 15.03 -5.53 -3.76
N LYS A 20 14.27 -5.10 -4.78
CA LYS A 20 14.10 -3.67 -5.07
C LYS A 20 13.00 -3.13 -4.16
N SER A 21 13.38 -2.24 -3.25
CA SER A 21 12.45 -1.58 -2.32
C SER A 21 11.44 -0.69 -3.05
N ALA A 22 10.35 -0.34 -2.36
CA ALA A 22 9.40 0.64 -2.86
C ALA A 22 10.08 1.99 -3.10
N MET A 23 9.74 2.65 -4.20
CA MET A 23 10.23 3.97 -4.59
C MET A 23 9.08 4.73 -5.21
N GLU A 24 8.83 5.97 -4.79
CA GLU A 24 7.79 6.80 -5.40
C GLU A 24 8.21 7.19 -6.82
N GLU A 25 7.45 6.74 -7.83
CA GLU A 25 7.81 6.96 -9.24
C GLU A 25 7.19 8.23 -9.83
N GLN A 26 6.05 8.68 -9.30
CA GLN A 26 5.25 9.79 -9.85
C GLN A 26 4.93 9.63 -11.35
N LEU A 27 4.68 8.39 -11.77
CA LEU A 27 4.42 8.02 -13.17
C LEU A 27 2.95 7.66 -13.44
N ALA A 28 2.04 7.87 -12.49
CA ALA A 28 0.61 7.73 -12.79
C ALA A 28 0.15 8.81 -13.77
N GLN A 29 -0.95 8.52 -14.47
CA GLN A 29 -1.61 9.49 -15.35
C GLN A 29 -3.08 9.53 -14.98
N ASN A 30 -3.57 10.69 -14.51
CA ASN A 30 -4.93 10.83 -13.99
C ASN A 30 -5.25 9.72 -12.97
N ASP A 31 -4.29 9.46 -12.09
CA ASP A 31 -4.35 8.51 -10.98
C ASP A 31 -4.41 7.03 -11.41
N GLN A 32 -4.32 6.78 -12.70
CA GLN A 32 -4.26 5.44 -13.27
C GLN A 32 -2.81 4.99 -13.45
N PRO A 33 -2.54 3.67 -13.34
CA PRO A 33 -1.26 3.12 -13.77
C PRO A 33 -1.03 3.44 -15.26
N SER A 34 0.23 3.61 -15.64
CA SER A 34 0.60 4.02 -17.00
C SER A 34 1.53 3.01 -17.67
N GLU A 35 1.63 3.07 -19.00
CA GLU A 35 2.60 2.25 -19.76
C GLU A 35 4.06 2.56 -19.36
N LYS A 36 4.35 3.73 -18.78
CA LYS A 36 5.67 4.06 -18.23
C LYS A 36 6.00 3.20 -17.01
N LEU A 37 5.03 2.94 -16.13
CA LEU A 37 5.19 2.01 -15.01
C LEU A 37 5.41 0.58 -15.52
N VAL A 38 4.63 0.13 -16.51
CA VAL A 38 4.80 -1.19 -17.13
C VAL A 38 6.24 -1.37 -17.65
N ARG A 39 6.74 -0.40 -18.43
CA ARG A 39 8.11 -0.41 -18.97
C ARG A 39 9.17 -0.42 -17.86
N LEU A 40 9.02 0.44 -16.85
CA LEU A 40 9.98 0.57 -15.75
C LEU A 40 10.12 -0.74 -14.97
N TYR A 41 8.99 -1.37 -14.62
CA TYR A 41 9.00 -2.64 -13.88
C TYR A 41 9.45 -3.82 -14.74
N GLY A 42 9.20 -3.77 -16.06
CA GLY A 42 9.80 -4.72 -17.01
C GLY A 42 11.32 -4.64 -17.01
N ALA A 43 11.88 -3.43 -17.16
CA ALA A 43 13.33 -3.21 -17.16
C ALA A 43 14.00 -3.66 -15.84
N TRP A 44 13.37 -3.40 -14.69
CA TRP A 44 13.87 -3.90 -13.40
C TRP A 44 13.77 -5.43 -13.26
N ALA A 45 12.76 -6.06 -13.84
CA ALA A 45 12.65 -7.52 -13.87
C ALA A 45 13.73 -8.13 -14.78
N GLU A 46 13.97 -7.55 -15.95
CA GLU A 46 15.08 -7.93 -16.85
C GLU A 46 16.43 -7.87 -16.12
N GLY A 47 16.63 -6.88 -15.25
CA GLY A 47 17.82 -6.73 -14.40
C GLY A 47 18.06 -7.85 -13.38
N GLY A 48 17.14 -8.81 -13.23
CA GLY A 48 17.42 -10.05 -12.48
C GLY A 48 17.01 -10.03 -11.01
N ALA A 49 16.34 -9.00 -10.52
CA ALA A 49 15.85 -8.97 -9.13
C ALA A 49 14.87 -10.13 -8.85
N GLY A 50 14.94 -10.69 -7.65
CA GLY A 50 14.03 -11.74 -7.19
C GLY A 50 12.67 -11.18 -6.81
N VAL A 51 12.65 -9.99 -6.19
CA VAL A 51 11.43 -9.28 -5.81
C VAL A 51 11.55 -7.81 -6.17
N LEU A 52 10.47 -7.26 -6.73
CA LEU A 52 10.25 -5.84 -6.91
C LEU A 52 9.04 -5.42 -6.08
N VAL A 53 9.11 -4.23 -5.49
CA VAL A 53 7.97 -3.59 -4.84
C VAL A 53 7.62 -2.30 -5.59
N THR A 54 6.32 -2.10 -5.83
CA THR A 54 5.82 -0.85 -6.40
C THR A 54 6.13 0.34 -5.51
N GLY A 55 6.11 1.57 -6.05
CA GLY A 55 5.86 2.75 -5.24
C GLY A 55 4.46 2.75 -4.64
N ASN A 56 4.07 3.89 -4.09
CA ASN A 56 2.81 4.03 -3.40
C ASN A 56 1.63 3.84 -4.35
N VAL A 57 0.80 2.83 -4.07
CA VAL A 57 -0.57 2.74 -4.57
C VAL A 57 -1.50 3.18 -3.46
N MET A 58 -2.18 4.29 -3.70
CA MET A 58 -3.08 4.91 -2.74
C MET A 58 -4.41 4.16 -2.74
N VAL A 59 -4.94 3.88 -1.54
CA VAL A 59 -6.20 3.15 -1.36
C VAL A 59 -7.42 4.07 -1.41
N ALA A 60 -7.22 5.38 -1.26
CA ALA A 60 -8.27 6.39 -1.18
C ALA A 60 -7.78 7.75 -1.68
N GLU A 61 -8.67 8.50 -2.32
CA GLU A 61 -8.43 9.89 -2.75
C GLU A 61 -7.99 10.77 -1.57
N SER A 62 -8.64 10.59 -0.41
CA SER A 62 -8.32 11.29 0.84
C SER A 62 -6.93 10.98 1.40
N GLY A 63 -6.26 9.97 0.86
CA GLY A 63 -4.97 9.49 1.30
C GLY A 63 -3.85 9.66 0.30
N LYS A 64 -4.09 10.38 -0.79
CA LYS A 64 -3.11 10.56 -1.85
C LYS A 64 -1.89 11.36 -1.35
N GLY A 65 -0.68 10.98 -1.75
CA GLY A 65 0.59 11.53 -1.23
C GLY A 65 1.31 12.43 -2.23
N SER A 66 0.99 12.29 -3.51
CA SER A 66 1.51 13.11 -4.60
C SER A 66 0.44 13.26 -5.69
N ILE A 67 0.61 14.24 -6.58
CA ILE A 67 -0.34 14.46 -7.69
C ILE A 67 -0.37 13.25 -8.64
N ASN A 68 0.76 12.57 -8.82
CA ASN A 68 0.96 11.49 -9.79
C ASN A 68 1.08 10.11 -9.12
N ASP A 69 0.44 9.93 -7.97
CA ASP A 69 0.27 8.61 -7.37
C ASP A 69 -0.78 7.80 -8.12
N VAL A 70 -0.60 6.48 -8.15
CA VAL A 70 -1.65 5.57 -8.58
C VAL A 70 -2.69 5.47 -7.47
N LEU A 71 -3.97 5.62 -7.80
CA LEU A 71 -5.10 5.43 -6.88
C LEU A 71 -5.94 4.25 -7.34
N ILE A 72 -6.13 3.27 -6.46
CA ILE A 72 -6.96 2.09 -6.73
C ILE A 72 -8.07 1.99 -5.67
N SER A 73 -9.22 2.57 -5.99
CA SER A 73 -10.46 2.48 -5.20
C SER A 73 -11.52 1.57 -5.83
N ASP A 74 -11.35 1.20 -7.10
CA ASP A 74 -12.25 0.34 -7.88
C ASP A 74 -11.48 -0.41 -8.99
N ASP A 75 -12.19 -1.20 -9.79
CA ASP A 75 -11.63 -2.10 -10.80
C ASP A 75 -11.46 -1.46 -12.20
N ARG A 76 -11.71 -0.15 -12.37
CA ARG A 76 -11.57 0.51 -13.69
C ARG A 76 -10.16 0.40 -14.27
N ALA A 77 -9.16 0.30 -13.41
CA ALA A 77 -7.75 0.18 -13.77
C ALA A 77 -7.31 -1.26 -14.10
N LEU A 78 -8.19 -2.26 -13.95
CA LEU A 78 -7.80 -3.68 -13.83
C LEU A 78 -6.97 -4.17 -15.03
N GLU A 79 -7.33 -3.81 -16.26
CA GLU A 79 -6.60 -4.25 -17.45
C GLU A 79 -5.18 -3.68 -17.51
N MET A 80 -4.98 -2.42 -17.11
CA MET A 80 -3.65 -1.83 -17.03
C MET A 80 -2.85 -2.38 -15.84
N LEU A 81 -3.51 -2.66 -14.71
CA LEU A 81 -2.89 -3.34 -13.58
C LEU A 81 -2.41 -4.75 -13.97
N LYS A 82 -3.18 -5.50 -14.77
CA LYS A 82 -2.76 -6.80 -15.30
C LYS A 82 -1.52 -6.67 -16.18
N LYS A 83 -1.44 -5.66 -17.05
CA LYS A 83 -0.23 -5.39 -17.84
C LYS A 83 0.97 -5.11 -16.94
N TRP A 84 0.79 -4.27 -15.91
CA TRP A 84 1.84 -3.94 -14.95
C TRP A 84 2.30 -5.18 -14.17
N ALA A 85 1.37 -5.97 -13.65
CA ALA A 85 1.64 -7.24 -12.99
C ALA A 85 2.35 -8.24 -13.91
N LYS A 86 2.05 -8.25 -15.22
CA LYS A 86 2.66 -9.16 -16.20
C LYS A 86 4.09 -8.77 -16.57
N ALA A 87 4.49 -7.49 -16.44
CA ALA A 87 5.82 -7.01 -16.79
C ALA A 87 6.95 -7.76 -16.05
N ARG A 88 6.67 -8.29 -14.85
CA ARG A 88 7.61 -9.08 -14.04
C ARG A 88 7.91 -10.50 -14.57
N MET A 89 7.09 -11.03 -15.49
CA MET A 89 7.17 -12.44 -15.91
C MET A 89 8.39 -12.77 -16.76
N GLN A 90 9.01 -11.79 -17.41
CA GLN A 90 10.15 -12.00 -18.32
C GLN A 90 11.37 -12.65 -17.65
N ASN A 91 11.43 -12.65 -16.32
CA ASN A 91 12.57 -13.18 -15.57
C ASN A 91 12.13 -13.86 -14.26
N ASP A 92 10.91 -14.42 -14.16
CA ASP A 92 10.41 -15.06 -12.93
C ASP A 92 10.54 -14.22 -11.65
N THR A 93 10.49 -12.90 -11.81
CA THR A 93 10.54 -11.95 -10.70
C THR A 93 9.20 -11.98 -9.96
N LEU A 94 9.16 -11.67 -8.67
CA LEU A 94 7.91 -11.41 -7.97
C LEU A 94 7.66 -9.91 -7.92
N LEU A 95 6.42 -9.48 -8.13
CA LEU A 95 6.04 -8.06 -8.04
C LEU A 95 4.98 -7.88 -6.95
N ILE A 96 5.34 -7.13 -5.92
CA ILE A 96 4.50 -6.85 -4.75
C ILE A 96 3.98 -5.41 -4.86
N MET A 97 2.67 -5.21 -4.71
CA MET A 97 2.09 -3.87 -4.70
C MET A 97 2.16 -3.28 -3.28
N GLN A 98 2.80 -2.12 -3.12
CA GLN A 98 2.76 -1.38 -1.86
C GLN A 98 1.49 -0.53 -1.82
N ILE A 99 0.58 -0.86 -0.89
CA ILE A 99 -0.68 -0.14 -0.69
C ILE A 99 -0.57 0.80 0.52
N ASN A 100 -1.12 2.01 0.38
CA ASN A 100 -0.85 3.09 1.32
C ASN A 100 -1.98 4.13 1.45
N HIS A 101 -1.92 4.90 2.53
CA HIS A 101 -2.64 6.15 2.75
C HIS A 101 -1.70 7.14 3.46
N ALA A 102 -1.42 8.29 2.84
CA ALA A 102 -0.45 9.29 3.35
C ALA A 102 -0.87 9.91 4.70
N GLY A 103 -2.17 9.94 4.99
CA GLY A 103 -2.72 10.54 6.20
C GLY A 103 -2.36 12.02 6.27
N LYS A 104 -1.87 12.50 7.43
CA LYS A 104 -1.46 13.90 7.58
C LYS A 104 -0.24 14.34 6.77
N GLN A 105 0.43 13.45 6.04
CA GLN A 105 1.53 13.83 5.15
C GLN A 105 1.09 14.16 3.73
N SER A 106 -0.21 14.07 3.41
CA SER A 106 -0.71 14.52 2.11
C SER A 106 -0.40 16.01 1.91
N PRO A 107 0.25 16.40 0.80
CA PRO A 107 0.52 17.80 0.49
C PRO A 107 -0.77 18.61 0.33
N ALA A 108 -0.72 19.91 0.67
CA ALA A 108 -1.84 20.83 0.59
C ALA A 108 -2.40 20.98 -0.83
N VAL A 109 -1.55 20.82 -1.85
CA VAL A 109 -1.94 20.83 -3.27
C VAL A 109 -2.73 19.59 -3.68
N VAL A 110 -2.60 18.50 -2.93
CA VAL A 110 -3.30 17.22 -3.18
C VAL A 110 -4.54 17.11 -2.31
N ASN A 111 -4.43 17.43 -1.01
CA ASN A 111 -5.52 17.33 -0.06
C ASN A 111 -5.64 18.58 0.82
N LYS A 112 -6.81 19.22 0.75
CA LYS A 112 -7.13 20.41 1.56
C LYS A 112 -7.37 20.09 3.04
N THR A 113 -7.79 18.86 3.36
CA THR A 113 -8.12 18.43 4.72
C THR A 113 -7.61 17.02 4.94
N PRO A 114 -6.30 16.87 5.19
CA PRO A 114 -5.71 15.56 5.36
C PRO A 114 -6.23 14.87 6.63
N LEU A 115 -6.26 13.54 6.62
CA LEU A 115 -6.86 12.73 7.68
C LEU A 115 -5.79 12.10 8.57
N ALA A 116 -6.07 12.00 9.87
CA ALA A 116 -5.14 11.44 10.84
C ALA A 116 -5.86 10.78 12.01
N PRO A 117 -5.17 9.96 12.83
CA PRO A 117 -5.72 9.41 14.06
C PRO A 117 -6.13 10.50 15.05
N SER A 118 -5.40 11.63 15.08
CA SER A 118 -5.71 12.81 15.88
C SER A 118 -5.35 14.09 15.13
N ALA A 119 -6.02 15.20 15.47
CA ALA A 119 -5.80 16.52 14.90
C ALA A 119 -4.49 17.18 15.39
N VAL A 120 -3.36 16.49 15.20
CA VAL A 120 -2.03 16.94 15.59
C VAL A 120 -1.26 17.33 14.31
N PRO A 121 -1.02 18.62 14.05
CA PRO A 121 -0.32 19.07 12.85
C PRO A 121 1.14 18.64 12.82
N LEU A 122 1.74 18.64 11.63
CA LEU A 122 3.18 18.52 11.47
C LEU A 122 3.84 19.88 11.75
N VAL A 123 4.92 19.87 12.51
CA VAL A 123 5.69 21.08 12.85
C VAL A 123 6.60 21.44 11.68
N GLY A 124 6.68 22.73 11.33
CA GLY A 124 7.59 23.23 10.31
C GLY A 124 7.16 22.97 8.85
N MET A 125 5.90 22.57 8.63
CA MET A 125 5.36 22.23 7.29
C MET A 125 4.27 23.20 6.82
N ASN A 126 4.17 24.38 7.43
CA ASN A 126 3.16 25.40 7.13
C ASN A 126 3.17 25.76 5.63
N GLY A 127 1.99 25.80 5.01
CA GLY A 127 1.82 26.09 3.58
C GLY A 127 2.09 24.90 2.64
N PHE A 128 2.87 23.91 3.07
CA PHE A 128 3.11 22.69 2.30
C PHE A 128 2.11 21.58 2.66
N ILE A 129 1.74 21.46 3.93
CA ILE A 129 0.79 20.48 4.45
C ILE A 129 -0.24 21.21 5.32
N ASN A 130 -1.52 20.93 5.09
CA ASN A 130 -2.61 21.49 5.89
C ASN A 130 -2.74 20.76 7.24
N PRO A 131 -3.19 21.44 8.32
CA PRO A 131 -3.52 20.77 9.57
C PRO A 131 -4.52 19.62 9.34
N PRO A 132 -4.30 18.44 9.94
CA PRO A 132 -5.18 17.31 9.71
C PRO A 132 -6.46 17.39 10.57
N ARG A 133 -7.50 16.71 10.09
CA ARG A 133 -8.68 16.39 10.90
C ARG A 133 -8.53 14.99 11.51
N GLU A 134 -9.03 14.85 12.74
CA GLU A 134 -9.18 13.55 13.38
C GLU A 134 -10.24 12.69 12.65
N LEU A 135 -9.88 11.45 12.32
CA LEU A 135 -10.78 10.45 11.74
C LEU A 135 -11.89 10.03 12.73
N SER A 136 -13.11 9.85 12.22
CA SER A 136 -14.17 9.18 12.99
C SER A 136 -13.97 7.64 12.97
N ALA A 137 -14.64 6.93 13.86
CA ALA A 137 -14.59 5.46 13.87
C ALA A 137 -15.11 4.84 12.56
N ASP A 138 -16.16 5.42 11.97
CA ASP A 138 -16.74 4.95 10.70
C ASP A 138 -15.79 5.18 9.53
N GLU A 139 -15.07 6.31 9.52
CA GLU A 139 -14.05 6.58 8.51
C GLU A 139 -12.89 5.59 8.62
N ILE A 140 -12.47 5.26 9.84
CA ILE A 140 -11.42 4.23 10.05
C ILE A 140 -11.88 2.88 9.50
N ASN A 141 -13.12 2.48 9.80
CA ASN A 141 -13.69 1.24 9.26
C ASN A 141 -13.78 1.27 7.72
N GLY A 142 -14.17 2.41 7.14
CA GLY A 142 -14.19 2.62 5.69
C GLY A 142 -12.81 2.48 5.06
N LEU A 143 -11.79 3.09 5.66
CA LEU A 143 -10.39 2.98 5.20
C LEU A 143 -9.92 1.52 5.25
N ILE A 144 -10.25 0.77 6.30
CA ILE A 144 -9.93 -0.68 6.37
C ILE A 144 -10.53 -1.43 5.17
N GLN A 145 -11.80 -1.17 4.83
CA GLN A 145 -12.43 -1.78 3.67
C GLN A 145 -11.75 -1.36 2.35
N GLN A 146 -11.28 -0.13 2.24
CA GLN A 146 -10.53 0.33 1.07
C GLN A 146 -9.18 -0.39 0.94
N PHE A 147 -8.42 -0.56 2.02
CA PHE A 147 -7.20 -1.38 2.01
C PHE A 147 -7.49 -2.82 1.54
N VAL A 148 -8.57 -3.44 2.04
CA VAL A 148 -8.99 -4.78 1.62
C VAL A 148 -9.37 -4.81 0.14
N GLN A 149 -10.13 -3.82 -0.33
CA GLN A 149 -10.57 -3.73 -1.73
C GLN A 149 -9.38 -3.58 -2.67
N THR A 150 -8.45 -2.67 -2.38
CA THR A 150 -7.22 -2.50 -3.18
C THR A 150 -6.41 -3.80 -3.21
N ALA A 151 -6.29 -4.52 -2.08
CA ALA A 151 -5.59 -5.79 -2.04
C ALA A 151 -6.25 -6.88 -2.90
N LYS A 152 -7.59 -6.95 -2.91
CA LYS A 152 -8.34 -7.85 -3.80
C LYS A 152 -8.12 -7.52 -5.27
N ILE A 153 -8.13 -6.23 -5.63
CA ILE A 153 -7.87 -5.81 -7.01
C ILE A 153 -6.43 -6.16 -7.42
N ALA A 154 -5.45 -5.97 -6.52
CA ALA A 154 -4.06 -6.38 -6.79
C ALA A 154 -3.93 -7.90 -7.01
N GLU A 155 -4.62 -8.71 -6.23
CA GLU A 155 -4.69 -10.16 -6.42
C GLU A 155 -5.32 -10.51 -7.78
N GLN A 156 -6.47 -9.92 -8.11
CA GLN A 156 -7.16 -10.13 -9.39
C GLN A 156 -6.31 -9.71 -10.60
N ALA A 157 -5.51 -8.65 -10.44
CA ALA A 157 -4.57 -8.19 -11.47
C ALA A 157 -3.36 -9.12 -11.64
N GLY A 158 -3.10 -10.03 -10.69
CA GLY A 158 -2.01 -10.99 -10.77
C GLY A 158 -0.70 -10.55 -10.12
N PHE A 159 -0.73 -9.56 -9.21
CA PHE A 159 0.42 -9.22 -8.39
C PHE A 159 0.81 -10.42 -7.50
N SER A 160 2.10 -10.54 -7.19
CA SER A 160 2.62 -11.62 -6.34
C SER A 160 2.17 -11.49 -4.88
N GLY A 161 1.75 -10.30 -4.46
CA GLY A 161 1.16 -10.02 -3.16
C GLY A 161 1.06 -8.52 -2.94
N VAL A 162 0.72 -8.13 -1.71
CA VAL A 162 0.70 -6.73 -1.29
C VAL A 162 1.59 -6.49 -0.08
N GLN A 163 2.13 -5.28 0.02
CA GLN A 163 2.84 -4.76 1.18
C GLN A 163 2.04 -3.60 1.75
N ILE A 164 1.74 -3.64 3.05
CA ILE A 164 1.05 -2.55 3.75
C ILE A 164 2.10 -1.56 4.24
N TYR A 165 1.99 -0.30 3.82
CA TYR A 165 2.94 0.73 4.22
C TYR A 165 2.61 1.27 5.63
N ALA A 166 3.40 0.85 6.62
CA ALA A 166 3.22 1.21 8.04
C ALA A 166 4.40 1.99 8.65
N VAL A 167 5.22 2.66 7.83
CA VAL A 167 6.42 3.42 8.26
C VAL A 167 6.40 4.85 7.73
N HIS A 168 7.48 5.59 7.97
CA HIS A 168 7.70 6.97 7.50
C HIS A 168 6.60 7.97 7.87
N GLY A 169 5.83 7.71 8.93
CA GLY A 169 4.83 8.63 9.44
C GLY A 169 3.60 8.80 8.56
N TYR A 170 3.31 7.85 7.65
CA TYR A 170 2.03 7.73 6.95
C TYR A 170 0.93 7.16 7.85
N LEU A 171 -0.30 7.04 7.36
CA LEU A 171 -1.48 6.88 8.21
C LEU A 171 -1.36 5.74 9.23
N ILE A 172 -0.96 4.55 8.79
CA ILE A 172 -0.82 3.39 9.70
C ILE A 172 0.29 3.64 10.73
N SER A 173 1.43 4.21 10.30
CA SER A 173 2.49 4.62 11.21
C SER A 173 2.02 5.68 12.23
N GLN A 174 1.13 6.60 11.82
CA GLN A 174 0.53 7.59 12.71
C GLN A 174 -0.32 6.93 13.80
N PHE A 175 -1.11 5.90 13.46
CA PHE A 175 -1.89 5.13 14.44
C PHE A 175 -1.01 4.40 15.46
N LEU A 176 0.18 3.96 15.03
CA LEU A 176 1.14 3.24 15.87
C LEU A 176 2.02 4.18 16.74
N SER A 177 2.00 5.49 16.51
CA SER A 177 2.84 6.43 17.22
C SER A 177 2.06 7.19 18.29
N PRO A 178 2.43 7.11 19.59
CA PRO A 178 1.75 7.87 20.65
C PRO A 178 1.92 9.38 20.51
N HIS A 179 2.91 9.83 19.72
CA HIS A 179 3.07 11.25 19.40
C HIS A 179 1.96 11.76 18.45
N HIS A 180 1.43 10.90 17.58
CA HIS A 180 0.47 11.25 16.54
C HIS A 180 -0.95 10.71 16.77
N ASN A 181 -1.08 9.66 17.56
CA ASN A 181 -2.35 9.09 18.00
C ASN A 181 -2.56 9.44 19.47
N ARG A 182 -3.44 10.42 19.72
CA ARG A 182 -3.83 10.89 21.07
C ARG A 182 -5.27 10.52 21.39
N ARG A 183 -5.83 9.55 20.66
CA ARG A 183 -7.20 9.08 20.86
C ARG A 183 -7.35 8.43 22.23
N GLN A 184 -8.59 8.39 22.71
CA GLN A 184 -8.97 7.72 23.96
C GLN A 184 -9.99 6.60 23.74
N ASP A 185 -10.28 6.27 22.47
CA ASP A 185 -11.22 5.22 22.07
C ASP A 185 -10.50 3.91 21.74
N GLN A 186 -11.22 2.93 21.18
CA GLN A 186 -10.68 1.63 20.78
C GLN A 186 -9.51 1.70 19.79
N TRP A 187 -9.33 2.83 19.09
CA TRP A 187 -8.25 3.07 18.14
C TRP A 187 -7.01 3.71 18.78
N ALA A 188 -7.02 3.96 20.10
CA ALA A 188 -5.88 4.46 20.85
C ALA A 188 -4.76 3.42 21.03
N ALA A 189 -5.08 2.12 20.95
CA ALA A 189 -4.15 1.06 21.29
C ALA A 189 -3.18 0.73 20.15
N VAL A 190 -1.93 1.15 20.37
CA VAL A 190 -0.71 0.77 19.65
C VAL A 190 -0.57 -0.77 19.74
N TRP A 191 -0.52 -1.45 18.59
CA TRP A 191 -0.37 -2.92 18.40
C TRP A 191 -1.61 -3.82 18.38
N LYS A 192 -2.42 -3.93 19.45
CA LYS A 192 -3.44 -5.01 19.50
C LYS A 192 -4.65 -4.77 18.59
N THR A 193 -5.18 -3.56 18.51
CA THR A 193 -6.40 -3.30 17.71
C THR A 193 -6.09 -3.10 16.23
N VAL A 194 -5.04 -2.33 15.90
CA VAL A 194 -4.69 -2.00 14.52
C VAL A 194 -4.27 -3.26 13.75
N CYS A 195 -3.29 -4.02 14.27
CA CYS A 195 -2.88 -5.26 13.62
C CYS A 195 -4.00 -6.30 13.65
N ALA A 196 -4.74 -6.47 14.75
CA ALA A 196 -5.86 -7.42 14.77
C ALA A 196 -6.92 -7.05 13.73
N SER A 197 -7.32 -5.79 13.57
CA SER A 197 -8.35 -5.39 12.61
C SER A 197 -7.92 -5.56 11.14
N PHE A 198 -6.62 -5.43 10.83
CA PHE A 198 -6.08 -5.78 9.51
C PHE A 198 -5.80 -7.30 9.34
N TRP A 199 -5.66 -8.04 10.44
CA TRP A 199 -5.16 -9.43 10.45
C TRP A 199 -6.16 -10.47 10.99
N LYS A 200 -7.41 -10.11 11.29
CA LYS A 200 -8.40 -11.12 11.71
C LYS A 200 -8.64 -12.06 10.52
N PRO A 201 -8.42 -13.38 10.66
CA PRO A 201 -8.94 -14.32 9.69
C PRO A 201 -10.47 -14.25 9.77
N THR A 202 -11.13 -13.69 8.76
CA THR A 202 -12.58 -13.66 8.68
C THR A 202 -13.08 -15.11 8.64
N PRO A 203 -13.85 -15.60 9.62
CA PRO A 203 -14.48 -16.90 9.51
C PRO A 203 -15.87 -16.65 8.92
N LEU A 204 -16.06 -16.81 7.61
CA LEU A 204 -17.34 -17.25 7.06
C LEU A 204 -17.16 -17.59 5.56
N PHE A 205 -17.62 -18.81 5.23
CA PHE A 205 -17.64 -19.47 3.92
C PHE A 205 -16.34 -20.11 3.43
N ALA A 206 -16.36 -21.45 3.49
CA ALA A 206 -15.44 -22.34 2.81
C ALA A 206 -15.40 -22.04 1.30
N LEU A 207 -14.33 -21.39 0.86
CA LEU A 207 -13.88 -21.34 -0.53
C LEU A 207 -12.52 -22.05 -0.61
N PRO A 208 -12.21 -22.73 -1.72
CA PRO A 208 -11.00 -23.55 -1.83
C PRO A 208 -9.76 -22.67 -1.63
N ARG A 209 -8.90 -23.08 -0.69
CA ARG A 209 -7.63 -22.46 -0.25
C ARG A 209 -6.95 -21.54 -1.28
N ALA A 210 -7.36 -20.28 -1.35
CA ALA A 210 -6.50 -19.18 -1.77
C ALA A 210 -5.91 -18.58 -0.49
N LYS A 211 -4.73 -19.07 -0.09
CA LYS A 211 -3.96 -18.48 1.02
C LYS A 211 -3.48 -17.10 0.59
N ILE A 212 -4.21 -16.05 0.95
CA ILE A 212 -3.59 -14.73 1.12
C ILE A 212 -2.72 -14.85 2.39
N SER A 213 -1.49 -15.33 2.23
CA SER A 213 -0.49 -15.21 3.31
C SER A 213 0.07 -13.81 3.24
N TRP A 214 -0.30 -13.01 4.23
CA TRP A 214 0.23 -11.69 4.45
C TRP A 214 1.65 -11.82 5.04
N TRP A 215 2.57 -10.97 4.57
CA TRP A 215 4.00 -11.05 4.91
C TRP A 215 4.28 -10.45 6.29
N ALA A 216 5.04 -11.17 7.11
CA ALA A 216 5.81 -10.68 8.26
C ALA A 216 7.29 -11.01 8.03
#